data_AF-A0A937N884-F1
#
_entry.id   AF-A0A937N884-F1
#
_cell.length_a   1.000
_cell.length_b   1.000
_cell.length_c   1.000
_cell.angle_alpha   90.00
_cell.angle_beta   90.00
_cell.angle_gamma   90.00
#
_symmetry.space_group_name_H-M   'P 1'
#
loop_
_entity.id
_entity.type
_entity.pdbx_description
1 polymer ?
#
loop_
_entity_poly.entity_id
_entity_poly.type
_entity_poly.pdbx_seq_one_letter_code
_entity_poly.pdbx_strand_id
1 'polypeptide(L)'
;MRDSSPKKLLVDPVVRGVFVRRFLLCWACCTILAAILLTAVRTFAEPDQTVLAHFGTVIATHWPILGMSVAMLPIIVWDAVRFSRRIAGPICGVRRSLSRHADGEKIRPLQFRGNDLWKDLGDQINVLLNRLQEVEAKADAAERSSRRGERVVVHDQQKRDERKPYGTRSRRKTVSRGLFRVLTPPAGAASSERSCS
;
A
#
# COMPACT_ATOMS: atom_id res chain seq x y z
N MET A 1 -28.84 23.49 -20.48
CA MET A 1 -28.80 23.27 -19.02
C MET A 1 -28.32 21.85 -18.78
N ARG A 2 -27.22 21.68 -18.03
CA ARG A 2 -26.53 20.39 -17.87
C ARG A 2 -26.70 19.99 -16.41
N ASP A 3 -27.58 19.01 -16.16
CA ASP A 3 -27.92 18.56 -14.81
C ASP A 3 -26.72 17.85 -14.19
N SER A 4 -25.90 18.63 -13.49
CA SER A 4 -24.78 18.13 -12.70
C SER A 4 -25.33 17.62 -11.38
N SER A 5 -26.01 16.47 -11.43
CA SER A 5 -26.36 15.72 -10.23
C SER A 5 -25.06 15.33 -9.51
N PRO A 6 -24.84 15.75 -8.25
CA PRO A 6 -23.72 15.25 -7.48
C PRO A 6 -23.94 13.76 -7.30
N LYS A 7 -23.15 12.95 -8.00
CA LYS A 7 -23.11 11.50 -7.86
C LYS A 7 -22.89 11.23 -6.38
N LYS A 8 -23.96 10.81 -5.69
CA LYS A 8 -23.91 10.36 -4.30
C LYS A 8 -22.91 9.21 -4.30
N LEU A 9 -21.72 9.52 -3.78
CA LEU A 9 -20.63 8.60 -3.58
C LEU A 9 -21.21 7.47 -2.73
N LEU A 10 -21.48 6.31 -3.35
CA LEU A 10 -21.90 5.12 -2.64
C LEU A 10 -20.79 4.81 -1.63
N VAL A 11 -21.01 5.24 -0.39
CA VAL A 11 -20.24 4.80 0.76
C VAL A 11 -20.40 3.29 0.77
N ASP A 12 -19.34 2.59 0.42
CA ASP A 12 -19.35 1.15 0.23
C ASP A 12 -19.97 0.45 1.46
N PRO A 13 -21.17 -0.16 1.34
CA PRO A 13 -21.82 -0.84 2.45
C PRO A 13 -21.14 -2.19 2.75
N VAL A 14 -20.33 -2.71 1.83
CA VAL A 14 -19.68 -4.03 1.95
C VAL A 14 -18.55 -3.97 2.98
N VAL A 15 -17.77 -2.88 3.00
CA VAL A 15 -16.73 -2.66 4.02
C VAL A 15 -17.33 -2.40 5.40
N ARG A 16 -18.56 -1.86 5.47
CA ARG A 16 -19.30 -1.63 6.72
C ARG A 16 -19.73 -2.93 7.41
N GLY A 17 -20.00 -4.00 6.68
CA GLY A 17 -20.51 -5.26 7.25
C GLY A 17 -19.43 -6.13 7.88
N VAL A 18 -18.25 -6.21 7.26
CA VAL A 18 -17.21 -7.17 7.69
C VAL A 18 -16.59 -6.81 9.04
N PHE A 19 -16.32 -5.52 9.27
CA PHE A 19 -15.81 -5.05 10.57
C PHE A 19 -16.85 -5.25 11.66
N VAL A 20 -18.08 -4.79 11.44
CA VAL A 20 -19.18 -4.92 12.41
C VAL A 20 -19.43 -6.39 12.75
N ARG A 21 -19.43 -7.28 11.75
CA ARG A 21 -19.56 -8.72 11.96
C ARG A 21 -18.42 -9.31 12.78
N ARG A 22 -17.16 -8.98 12.47
CA ARG A 22 -16.00 -9.46 13.25
C ARG A 22 -16.04 -8.97 14.69
N PHE A 23 -16.43 -7.71 14.91
CA PHE A 23 -16.59 -7.15 16.25
C PHE A 23 -17.73 -7.82 17.02
N LEU A 24 -18.90 -8.01 16.40
CA LEU A 24 -20.02 -8.73 16.99
C LEU A 24 -19.66 -10.17 17.35
N LEU A 25 -18.94 -10.87 16.48
CA LEU A 25 -18.47 -12.23 16.73
C LEU A 25 -17.48 -12.29 17.91
N CYS A 26 -16.53 -11.37 17.96
CA CYS A 26 -15.56 -11.32 19.05
C CYS A 26 -16.25 -10.98 20.38
N TRP A 27 -17.14 -9.98 20.39
CA TRP A 27 -17.96 -9.64 21.57
C TRP A 27 -18.80 -10.83 22.03
N ALA A 28 -19.52 -11.49 21.11
CA ALA A 28 -20.34 -12.65 21.43
C ALA A 28 -19.47 -13.78 22.02
N CYS A 29 -18.33 -14.06 21.41
CA CYS A 29 -17.38 -15.05 21.91
C CYS A 29 -16.88 -14.71 23.33
N CYS A 30 -16.50 -13.46 23.58
CA CYS A 30 -16.10 -12.98 24.91
C CYS A 30 -17.23 -13.12 25.94
N THR A 31 -18.45 -12.75 25.59
CA THR A 31 -19.60 -12.87 26.50
C THR A 31 -19.95 -14.32 26.82
N ILE A 32 -19.90 -15.22 25.82
CA ILE A 32 -20.12 -16.65 26.01
C ILE A 32 -19.02 -17.24 26.89
N LEU A 33 -17.75 -16.91 26.62
CA LEU A 33 -16.63 -17.38 27.43
C LEU A 33 -16.72 -16.90 28.88
N ALA A 34 -17.08 -15.63 29.09
CA ALA A 34 -17.32 -15.08 30.44
C ALA A 34 -18.48 -15.79 31.14
N ALA A 35 -19.58 -16.07 30.44
CA ALA A 35 -20.71 -16.81 31.00
C ALA A 35 -20.32 -18.24 31.40
N ILE A 36 -19.56 -18.94 30.56
CA ILE A 36 -19.03 -20.28 30.85
C ILE A 36 -18.12 -20.23 32.08
N LEU A 37 -17.18 -19.27 32.13
CA LEU A 37 -16.25 -19.13 33.25
C LEU A 37 -16.99 -18.84 34.57
N LEU A 38 -17.96 -17.93 34.56
CA LEU A 38 -18.78 -17.61 35.73
C LEU A 38 -19.58 -18.83 36.21
N THR A 39 -20.16 -19.58 35.26
CA THR A 39 -20.88 -20.82 35.58
C THR A 39 -19.93 -21.85 36.17
N ALA A 40 -18.74 -22.03 35.60
CA ALA A 40 -17.74 -22.97 36.09
C ALA A 40 -17.29 -22.62 37.52
N VAL A 41 -16.97 -21.35 37.79
CA VAL A 41 -16.59 -20.88 39.13
C VAL A 41 -17.70 -21.16 40.15
N ARG A 42 -18.97 -20.97 39.78
CA ARG A 42 -20.11 -21.28 40.64
C ARG A 42 -20.27 -22.77 40.90
N THR A 43 -20.17 -23.61 39.87
CA THR A 43 -20.23 -25.07 40.01
C THR A 43 -19.13 -25.61 40.92
N PHE A 44 -17.94 -25.02 40.89
CA PHE A 44 -16.85 -25.40 41.82
C PHE A 44 -17.07 -24.91 43.25
N ALA A 45 -17.80 -23.81 43.45
CA ALA A 45 -18.10 -23.25 44.77
C ALA A 45 -19.29 -23.94 45.46
N GLU A 46 -20.31 -24.36 44.70
CA GLU A 46 -21.57 -24.94 45.19
C GLU A 46 -21.93 -26.21 44.37
N PRO A 47 -21.39 -27.38 44.72
CA PRO A 47 -21.56 -28.61 43.93
C PRO A 47 -22.94 -29.29 44.09
N ASP A 48 -23.85 -28.76 44.90
CA ASP A 48 -25.12 -29.42 45.27
C ASP A 48 -26.27 -29.19 44.29
N GLN A 49 -26.08 -28.31 43.30
CA GLN A 49 -27.14 -27.90 42.38
C GLN A 49 -26.85 -28.26 40.92
N THR A 50 -27.93 -28.48 40.17
CA THR A 50 -27.89 -28.79 38.75
C THR A 50 -27.40 -27.57 37.95
N VAL A 51 -26.51 -27.77 36.99
CA VAL A 51 -25.90 -26.71 36.15
C VAL A 51 -26.94 -25.78 35.51
N LEU A 52 -28.13 -26.31 35.16
CA LEU A 52 -29.21 -25.54 34.56
C LEU A 52 -29.85 -24.53 35.54
N ALA A 53 -29.95 -24.88 36.82
CA ALA A 53 -30.47 -23.99 37.86
C ALA A 53 -29.50 -22.83 38.12
N HIS A 54 -28.20 -23.11 38.10
CA HIS A 54 -27.14 -22.09 38.17
C HIS A 54 -27.17 -21.13 36.99
N PHE A 55 -27.49 -21.61 35.78
CA PHE A 55 -27.56 -20.73 34.61
C PHE A 55 -28.66 -19.67 34.74
N GLY A 56 -29.82 -20.05 35.27
CA GLY A 56 -30.94 -19.13 35.51
C GLY A 56 -30.61 -18.06 36.55
N THR A 57 -29.97 -18.43 37.66
CA THR A 57 -29.58 -17.50 38.73
C THR A 57 -28.44 -16.57 38.29
N VAL A 58 -27.47 -17.07 37.51
CA VAL A 58 -26.38 -16.26 36.94
C VAL A 58 -26.92 -15.21 35.98
N ILE A 59 -27.85 -15.58 35.09
CA ILE A 59 -28.51 -14.62 34.19
C ILE A 59 -29.31 -13.60 35.00
N ALA A 60 -30.13 -14.03 35.96
CA ALA A 60 -30.94 -13.13 36.79
C ALA A 60 -30.10 -12.22 37.70
N THR A 61 -28.86 -12.58 38.02
CA THR A 61 -27.96 -11.75 38.83
C THR A 61 -27.12 -10.80 37.97
N HIS A 62 -26.79 -11.21 36.75
CA HIS A 62 -25.85 -10.48 35.88
C HIS A 62 -26.50 -9.85 34.64
N TRP A 63 -27.83 -9.90 34.52
CA TRP A 63 -28.56 -9.19 33.47
C TRP A 63 -28.27 -7.68 33.41
N PRO A 64 -27.96 -6.94 34.52
CA PRO A 64 -27.61 -5.52 34.40
C PRO A 64 -26.28 -5.34 33.67
N ILE A 65 -25.31 -6.23 33.91
CA ILE A 65 -23.98 -6.21 33.27
C ILE A 65 -24.12 -6.58 31.79
N LEU A 66 -24.92 -7.60 31.47
CA LEU A 66 -25.22 -7.97 30.09
C LEU A 66 -25.96 -6.86 29.35
N GLY A 67 -26.93 -6.22 30.00
CA GLY A 67 -27.65 -5.06 29.47
C GLY A 67 -26.72 -3.89 29.16
N MET A 68 -25.80 -3.56 30.07
CA MET A 68 -24.79 -2.54 29.85
C MET A 68 -23.83 -2.89 28.71
N SER A 69 -23.42 -4.16 28.62
CA SER A 69 -22.56 -4.66 27.54
C SER A 69 -23.22 -4.52 26.17
N VAL A 70 -24.50 -4.87 26.05
CA VAL A 70 -25.29 -4.68 24.83
C VAL A 70 -25.50 -3.20 24.52
N ALA A 71 -25.74 -2.36 25.55
CA ALA A 71 -25.91 -0.92 25.38
C ALA A 71 -24.62 -0.21 24.92
N MET A 72 -23.44 -0.72 25.29
CA MET A 72 -22.16 -0.21 24.78
C MET A 72 -21.89 -0.60 23.32
N LEU A 73 -22.47 -1.70 22.85
CA LEU A 73 -22.26 -2.22 21.50
C LEU A 73 -22.52 -1.17 20.39
N PRO A 74 -23.65 -0.45 20.35
CA PRO A 74 -23.88 0.60 19.35
C PRO A 74 -22.88 1.76 19.45
N ILE A 75 -22.42 2.10 20.66
CA ILE A 75 -21.45 3.18 20.88
C ILE A 75 -20.09 2.77 20.32
N ILE A 76 -19.64 1.55 20.62
CA ILE A 76 -18.37 1.01 20.14
C ILE A 76 -18.39 0.83 18.62
N VAL A 77 -19.49 0.31 18.06
CA VAL A 77 -19.67 0.17 16.61
C VAL A 77 -19.64 1.54 15.93
N TRP A 78 -20.33 2.53 16.50
CA TRP A 78 -20.33 3.89 16.00
C TRP A 78 -18.92 4.48 15.96
N ASP A 79 -18.16 4.31 17.04
CA ASP A 79 -16.79 4.82 17.15
C ASP A 79 -15.85 4.11 16.16
N ALA A 80 -15.92 2.78 16.07
CA ALA A 80 -15.14 2.00 15.11
C ALA A 80 -15.41 2.41 13.66
N VAL A 81 -16.68 2.63 13.30
CA VAL A 81 -17.07 3.11 11.97
C VAL A 81 -16.54 4.52 11.71
N ARG A 82 -16.60 5.41 12.70
CA ARG A 82 -16.08 6.77 12.58
C ARG A 82 -14.56 6.78 12.41
N PHE A 83 -13.86 5.94 13.17
CA PHE A 83 -12.41 5.79 13.10
C PHE A 83 -11.97 5.22 11.76
N SER A 84 -12.63 4.16 11.27
CA SER A 84 -12.37 3.57 9.95
C SER A 84 -12.51 4.61 8.82
N ARG A 85 -13.55 5.45 8.87
CA ARG A 85 -13.75 6.53 7.89
C ARG A 85 -12.63 7.58 7.94
N ARG A 86 -12.09 7.87 9.12
CA ARG A 86 -10.96 8.80 9.30
C ARG A 86 -9.66 8.23 8.72
N ILE A 87 -9.50 6.91 8.72
CA ILE A 87 -8.31 6.23 8.15
C ILE A 87 -8.41 6.04 6.64
N ALA A 88 -9.60 5.65 6.14
CA ALA A 88 -9.77 5.25 4.74
C ALA A 88 -9.52 6.40 3.75
N GLY A 89 -9.93 7.62 4.08
CA GLY A 89 -9.76 8.78 3.20
C GLY A 89 -8.30 9.09 2.86
N PRO A 90 -7.43 9.31 3.87
CA PRO A 90 -6.00 9.58 3.68
C PRO A 90 -5.26 8.47 2.91
N ILE A 91 -5.50 7.20 3.24
CA ILE A 91 -4.83 6.05 2.59
C ILE A 91 -5.15 6.00 1.09
N CYS A 92 -6.39 6.25 0.69
CA CYS A 92 -6.74 6.31 -0.72
C CYS A 92 -6.02 7.45 -1.46
N GLY A 93 -5.77 8.58 -0.78
CA GLY A 93 -4.99 9.71 -1.33
C GLY A 93 -3.53 9.34 -1.56
N VAL A 94 -2.91 8.64 -0.60
CA VAL A 94 -1.54 8.12 -0.71
C VAL A 94 -1.44 7.15 -1.88
N ARG A 95 -2.33 6.15 -1.96
CA ARG A 95 -2.32 5.16 -3.03
C ARG A 95 -2.40 5.79 -4.42
N ARG A 96 -3.31 6.77 -4.61
CA ARG A 96 -3.43 7.49 -5.89
C ARG A 96 -2.18 8.27 -6.24
N SER A 97 -1.55 8.92 -5.25
CA SER A 97 -0.33 9.70 -5.47
C SER A 97 0.85 8.80 -5.85
N LEU A 98 0.96 7.62 -5.21
CA LEU A 98 1.97 6.63 -5.54
C LEU A 98 1.75 5.99 -6.91
N SER A 99 0.50 5.67 -7.28
CA SER A 99 0.19 5.15 -8.62
C SER A 99 0.52 6.16 -9.72
N ARG A 100 0.22 7.45 -9.53
CA ARG A 100 0.58 8.51 -10.50
C ARG A 100 2.10 8.67 -10.67
N HIS A 101 2.86 8.44 -9.60
CA HIS A 101 4.32 8.44 -9.70
C HIS A 101 4.84 7.25 -10.51
N ALA A 102 4.25 6.05 -10.32
CA ALA A 102 4.59 4.88 -11.12
C ALA A 102 4.31 5.10 -12.63
N ASP A 103 3.33 5.96 -12.96
CA ASP A 103 3.02 6.35 -14.34
C ASP A 103 3.93 7.47 -14.89
N GLY A 104 4.94 7.92 -14.13
CA GLY A 104 5.92 8.93 -14.55
C GLY A 104 5.45 10.38 -14.43
N GLU A 105 4.34 10.64 -13.74
CA GLU A 105 3.80 11.99 -13.55
C GLU A 105 4.53 12.73 -12.41
N LYS A 106 4.89 14.01 -12.62
CA LYS A 106 5.50 14.84 -11.57
C LYS A 106 4.49 15.09 -10.43
N ILE A 107 4.83 14.59 -9.25
CA ILE A 107 3.92 14.58 -8.09
C ILE A 107 3.78 15.98 -7.49
N ARG A 108 2.55 16.35 -7.14
CA ARG A 108 2.25 17.48 -6.25
C ARG A 108 2.29 17.01 -4.79
N PRO A 109 2.85 17.81 -3.85
CA PRO A 109 2.95 17.42 -2.45
C PRO A 109 1.58 17.09 -1.87
N LEU A 110 1.49 15.98 -1.13
CA LEU A 110 0.26 15.58 -0.47
C LEU A 110 -0.03 16.56 0.66
N GLN A 111 -1.15 17.28 0.58
CA GLN A 111 -1.64 18.12 1.67
C GLN A 111 -2.67 17.35 2.49
N PHE A 112 -2.28 16.98 3.72
CA PHE A 112 -3.19 16.41 4.70
C PHE A 112 -3.78 17.52 5.58
N ARG A 113 -5.08 17.44 5.90
CA ARG A 113 -5.77 18.44 6.71
C ARG A 113 -5.22 18.43 8.15
N GLY A 114 -4.85 19.62 8.65
CA GLY A 114 -3.83 19.83 9.68
C GLY A 114 -4.11 19.42 11.14
N ASN A 115 -4.99 18.47 11.45
CA ASN A 115 -5.22 18.06 12.86
C ASN A 115 -5.41 16.54 13.07
N ASP A 116 -4.90 15.71 12.17
CA ASP A 116 -5.10 14.26 12.19
C ASP A 116 -3.76 13.52 12.28
N LEU A 117 -3.76 12.32 12.89
CA LEU A 117 -2.64 11.35 12.98
C LEU A 117 -1.80 11.21 11.69
N TRP A 118 -2.38 11.57 10.55
CA TRP A 118 -1.84 11.43 9.21
C TRP A 118 -0.90 12.54 8.76
N LYS A 119 -0.81 13.66 9.50
CA LYS A 119 0.07 14.77 9.12
C LYS A 119 1.54 14.33 9.08
N ASP A 120 2.00 13.69 10.15
CA ASP A 120 3.40 13.23 10.28
C ASP A 120 3.75 12.19 9.20
N LEU A 121 2.86 11.20 8.98
CA LEU A 121 3.05 10.24 7.88
C LEU A 121 3.07 10.93 6.51
N GLY A 122 2.21 11.91 6.32
CA GLY A 122 2.15 12.69 5.08
C GLY A 122 3.42 13.48 4.81
N ASP A 123 3.97 14.10 5.84
CA ASP A 123 5.23 14.83 5.78
C ASP A 123 6.38 13.88 5.43
N GLN A 124 6.44 12.69 6.05
CA GLN A 124 7.44 11.67 5.74
C GLN A 124 7.33 11.16 4.29
N ILE A 125 6.11 10.94 3.79
CA ILE A 125 5.88 10.55 2.39
C ILE A 125 6.33 11.67 1.45
N ASN A 126 6.02 12.93 1.74
CA ASN A 126 6.47 14.06 0.94
C ASN A 126 8.01 14.15 0.87
N VAL A 127 8.70 13.90 1.98
CA VAL A 127 10.17 13.83 2.00
C VAL A 127 10.68 12.69 1.09
N LEU A 128 10.07 11.51 1.16
CA LEU A 128 10.45 10.38 0.31
C LEU A 128 10.23 10.69 -1.18
N LEU A 129 9.09 11.29 -1.52
CA LEU A 129 8.76 11.66 -2.89
C LEU A 129 9.73 12.70 -3.46
N ASN A 130 10.11 13.70 -2.66
CA ASN A 130 11.11 14.69 -3.07
C ASN A 130 12.46 14.02 -3.36
N ARG A 131 12.89 13.07 -2.52
CA ARG A 131 14.14 12.34 -2.75
C ARG A 131 14.11 11.50 -4.02
N LEU A 132 12.99 10.83 -4.30
CA LEU A 132 12.82 10.07 -5.54
C LEU A 132 12.92 10.99 -6.78
N GLN A 133 12.25 12.14 -6.75
CA GLN A 133 12.34 13.12 -7.83
C GLN A 133 13.76 13.67 -8.03
N GLU A 134 14.50 13.89 -6.95
CA GLU A 134 15.91 14.31 -7.03
C GLU A 134 16.81 13.25 -7.67
N VAL A 135 16.58 11.97 -7.35
CA VAL A 135 17.34 10.85 -7.92
C VAL A 135 17.04 10.70 -9.41
N GLU A 136 15.77 10.74 -9.80
CA GLU A 136 15.35 10.70 -11.21
C GLU A 136 15.94 11.87 -12.01
N ALA A 137 15.88 13.10 -11.47
CA ALA A 137 16.43 14.27 -12.14
C ALA A 137 17.95 14.17 -12.35
N LYS A 138 18.68 13.58 -11.39
CA LYS A 138 20.14 13.35 -11.50
C LYS A 138 20.45 12.27 -12.54
N ALA A 139 19.66 11.19 -12.59
CA ALA A 139 19.81 10.13 -13.59
C ALA A 139 19.58 10.69 -15.01
N ASP A 140 18.52 11.47 -15.21
CA ASP A 140 18.24 12.15 -16.48
C ASP A 140 19.36 13.11 -16.89
N ALA A 141 19.91 13.87 -15.95
CA ALA A 141 21.01 14.80 -16.20
C ALA A 141 22.30 14.07 -16.59
N ALA A 142 22.60 12.94 -15.95
CA ALA A 142 23.74 12.10 -16.27
C ALA A 142 23.62 11.44 -17.65
N GLU A 143 22.43 10.99 -18.03
CA GLU A 143 22.20 10.43 -19.36
C GLU A 143 22.32 11.50 -20.46
N ARG A 144 21.80 12.70 -20.21
CA ARG A 144 21.92 13.84 -21.15
C ARG A 144 23.37 14.30 -21.32
N SER A 145 24.16 14.33 -20.25
CA SER A 145 25.58 14.70 -20.32
C SER A 145 26.40 13.64 -21.05
N SER A 146 26.12 12.36 -20.84
CA SER A 146 26.71 11.24 -21.60
C SER A 146 26.39 11.32 -23.10
N ARG A 147 25.11 11.46 -23.47
CA ARG A 147 24.69 11.62 -24.88
C ARG A 147 25.24 12.90 -25.54
N ARG A 148 25.41 13.98 -24.78
CA ARG A 148 26.02 15.22 -25.29
C ARG A 148 27.53 15.04 -25.51
N GLY A 149 28.23 14.39 -24.57
CA GLY A 149 29.65 14.08 -24.70
C GLY A 149 29.95 13.21 -25.92
N GLU A 150 29.18 12.15 -26.13
CA GLU A 150 29.33 11.26 -27.28
C GLU A 150 29.09 11.98 -28.62
N ARG A 151 28.10 12.87 -28.68
CA ARG A 151 27.83 13.68 -29.89
C ARG A 151 28.97 14.64 -30.23
N VAL A 152 29.64 15.20 -29.22
CA VAL A 152 30.81 16.07 -29.41
C VAL A 152 32.01 15.26 -29.90
N VAL A 153 32.24 14.07 -29.34
CA VAL A 153 33.34 13.18 -29.75
C VAL A 153 33.18 12.69 -31.19
N VAL A 154 31.97 12.32 -31.61
CA VAL A 154 31.69 11.92 -33.00
C VAL A 154 31.91 13.06 -33.98
N HIS A 155 31.45 14.27 -33.65
CA HIS A 155 31.66 15.43 -34.52
C HIS A 155 33.14 15.81 -34.65
N ASP A 156 33.93 15.64 -33.58
CA ASP A 156 35.36 15.97 -33.61
C ASP A 156 36.19 14.90 -34.35
N GLN A 157 35.84 13.61 -34.22
CA GLN A 157 36.40 12.52 -35.03
C GLN A 157 36.15 12.73 -36.53
N GLN A 158 34.93 13.11 -36.91
CA GLN A 158 34.58 13.34 -38.31
C GLN A 158 35.35 14.51 -38.92
N LYS A 159 35.55 15.60 -38.16
CA LYS A 159 36.42 16.73 -38.56
C LYS A 159 37.90 16.33 -38.66
N ARG A 160 38.34 15.35 -37.88
CA ARG A 160 39.72 14.84 -37.89
C ARG A 160 39.98 13.93 -39.10
N ASP A 161 38.99 13.15 -39.50
CA ASP A 161 39.06 12.30 -40.70
C ASP A 161 38.93 13.11 -42.01
N GLU A 162 38.17 14.21 -42.02
CA GLU A 162 38.15 15.15 -43.15
C GLU A 162 39.48 15.90 -43.36
N ARG A 163 40.34 16.00 -42.34
CA ARG A 163 41.69 16.57 -42.46
C ARG A 163 42.76 15.56 -42.86
N LYS A 164 42.41 14.34 -43.28
CA LYS A 164 43.40 13.44 -43.88
C LYS A 164 43.54 13.75 -45.36
N PRO A 165 44.70 14.25 -45.82
CA PRO A 165 44.90 14.54 -47.23
C PRO A 165 44.82 13.23 -48.01
N TYR A 166 44.09 13.25 -49.12
CA TYR A 166 44.02 12.16 -50.06
C TYR A 166 45.43 11.76 -50.51
N GLY A 167 45.80 10.50 -50.26
CA GLY A 167 46.90 9.85 -50.97
C GLY A 167 48.05 9.38 -50.08
N THR A 168 47.99 8.13 -49.66
CA THR A 168 48.93 7.14 -50.20
C THR A 168 48.37 5.74 -49.96
N ARG A 169 48.15 5.06 -51.08
CA ARG A 169 47.52 3.75 -51.22
C ARG A 169 48.47 2.69 -50.66
N SER A 170 48.44 2.42 -49.36
CA SER A 170 49.19 1.31 -48.77
C SER A 170 48.36 0.03 -48.82
N ARG A 171 48.84 -0.87 -49.68
CA ARG A 171 48.40 -2.23 -49.95
C ARG A 171 48.42 -3.06 -48.66
N ARG A 172 47.29 -3.23 -47.97
CA ARG A 172 47.18 -4.20 -46.86
C ARG A 172 46.60 -5.53 -47.35
N LYS A 173 47.46 -6.53 -47.21
CA LYS A 173 47.20 -7.95 -47.39
C LYS A 173 46.00 -8.38 -46.54
N THR A 174 45.14 -9.17 -47.18
CA THR A 174 44.25 -10.15 -46.57
C THR A 174 44.95 -10.90 -45.46
N VAL A 175 44.48 -10.76 -44.22
CA VAL A 175 44.72 -11.73 -43.15
C VAL A 175 43.36 -12.14 -42.57
N SER A 176 43.15 -13.44 -42.70
CA SER A 176 42.05 -14.29 -42.28
C SER A 176 41.39 -13.98 -40.95
N ARG A 177 40.06 -14.09 -40.99
CA ARG A 177 39.21 -14.95 -40.14
C ARG A 177 39.72 -15.24 -38.72
N GLY A 178 39.00 -14.71 -37.74
CA GLY A 178 39.06 -15.15 -36.35
C GLY A 178 37.76 -14.82 -35.59
N LEU A 179 36.85 -15.79 -35.59
CA LEU A 179 35.78 -16.05 -34.61
C LEU A 179 35.01 -14.86 -34.00
N PHE A 180 33.81 -14.63 -34.56
CA PHE A 180 32.66 -14.11 -33.83
C PHE A 180 32.21 -15.15 -32.79
N ARG A 181 32.34 -14.85 -31.49
CA ARG A 181 31.60 -15.55 -30.44
C ARG A 181 30.46 -14.66 -29.97
N VAL A 182 29.28 -15.01 -30.45
CA VAL A 182 27.97 -14.49 -30.07
C VAL A 182 27.78 -14.67 -28.57
N LEU A 183 27.45 -13.58 -27.86
CA LEU A 183 26.85 -13.62 -26.53
C LEU A 183 25.60 -12.74 -26.57
N THR A 184 24.49 -13.40 -26.88
CA THR A 184 23.12 -12.97 -26.62
C THR A 184 22.90 -12.80 -25.11
N PRO A 185 22.28 -11.71 -24.63
CA PRO A 185 21.66 -11.71 -23.30
C PRO A 185 20.29 -12.40 -23.35
N PRO A 186 19.91 -13.19 -22.32
CA PRO A 186 18.65 -13.92 -22.32
C PRO A 186 17.46 -13.00 -22.02
N ALA A 187 16.42 -13.14 -22.85
CA ALA A 187 15.05 -12.86 -22.47
C ALA A 187 14.60 -13.90 -21.44
N GLY A 188 14.07 -13.46 -20.30
CA GLY A 188 13.68 -14.34 -19.21
C GLY A 188 12.91 -13.63 -18.11
N ALA A 189 11.90 -12.86 -18.50
CA ALA A 189 10.81 -12.49 -17.61
C ALA A 189 9.91 -13.73 -17.40
N ALA A 190 9.91 -14.27 -16.20
CA ALA A 190 8.90 -15.20 -15.71
C ALA A 190 8.72 -14.95 -14.20
N SER A 191 7.94 -13.91 -13.90
CA SER A 191 7.43 -13.61 -12.57
C SER A 191 6.46 -14.71 -12.16
N SER A 192 6.86 -15.58 -11.23
CA SER A 192 5.96 -16.59 -10.67
C SER A 192 4.98 -15.95 -9.70
N GLU A 193 3.69 -16.18 -9.95
CA GLU A 193 2.61 -16.12 -8.98
C GLU A 193 2.94 -16.95 -7.73
N ARG A 194 2.85 -16.34 -6.54
CA ARG A 194 2.46 -16.97 -5.27
C ARG A 194 1.57 -15.95 -4.57
N SER A 195 0.25 -16.13 -4.57
CA SER A 195 -0.50 -17.03 -3.67
C SER A 195 -0.23 -16.69 -2.19
N CYS A 196 -1.01 -15.74 -1.67
CA CYS A 196 -1.31 -15.63 -0.24
C CYS A 196 -2.79 -16.00 -0.08
N SER A 197 -3.00 -17.17 0.55
CA SER A 197 -4.21 -17.50 1.31
C SER A 197 -4.25 -16.73 2.61
#